data_AF-A0A961UWK9-F1
#
_entry.id   AF-A0A961UWK9-F1
#
_cell.length_a   1.000
_cell.length_b   1.000
_cell.length_c   1.000
_cell.angle_alpha   90.00
_cell.angle_beta   90.00
_cell.angle_gamma   90.00
#
_symmetry.space_group_name_H-M   'P 1'
#
loop_
_entity.id
_entity.type
_entity.pdbx_description
1 polymer ?
#
loop_
_entity_poly.entity_id
_entity_poly.type
_entity_poly.pdbx_seq_one_letter_code
_entity_poly.pdbx_strand_id
1 'polypeptide(L)'
;SGDGGVVAPTYMGAYTRAAVDHYIGSYLTLRRAFSTPDTIVAYRTDISWDPDWPSLLFQECERPDAPYSHRGRLYIPASSMFIHLVSLTKGAMRMIMVSQLDRAGEMRGLITTLNKQGAMFLPVATPIVYARREAFSADCLGEITPAKPIYENYQRLLQESVTQGYARLVSP
;
A
#
# COMPACT_ATOMS: atom_id res chain seq x y z
N SER A 1 -28.73 -24.56 -9.94
CA SER A 1 -28.92 -24.33 -8.49
C SER A 1 -27.86 -23.32 -8.07
N GLY A 2 -28.27 -22.14 -7.59
CA GLY A 2 -27.47 -20.92 -7.59
C GLY A 2 -26.15 -20.96 -6.81
N ASP A 3 -25.07 -20.59 -7.49
CA ASP A 3 -23.81 -20.20 -6.86
C ASP A 3 -23.98 -18.76 -6.36
N GLY A 4 -24.40 -18.62 -5.09
CA GLY A 4 -24.56 -17.34 -4.43
C GLY A 4 -23.23 -16.59 -4.46
N GLY A 5 -23.16 -15.57 -5.32
CA GLY A 5 -21.94 -14.86 -5.67
C GLY A 5 -21.09 -14.54 -4.45
N VAL A 6 -19.81 -14.95 -4.52
CA VAL A 6 -18.82 -14.79 -3.47
C VAL A 6 -18.46 -13.29 -3.36
N VAL A 7 -19.28 -12.52 -2.64
CA VAL A 7 -19.18 -11.07 -2.47
C VAL A 7 -18.47 -10.73 -1.16
N ALA A 8 -17.67 -9.67 -1.16
CA ALA A 8 -17.03 -9.21 0.07
C ALA A 8 -18.04 -8.77 1.14
N PRO A 9 -17.70 -8.86 2.44
CA PRO A 9 -18.56 -8.36 3.50
C PRO A 9 -18.98 -6.90 3.28
N THR A 10 -20.21 -6.54 3.68
CA THR A 10 -20.77 -5.19 3.47
C THR A 10 -19.87 -4.08 4.01
N TYR A 11 -19.25 -4.28 5.17
CA TYR A 11 -18.36 -3.30 5.79
C TYR A 11 -17.03 -3.11 5.03
N MET A 12 -16.72 -3.98 4.05
CA MET A 12 -15.59 -3.84 3.12
C MET A 12 -15.98 -3.21 1.79
N GLY A 13 -17.28 -2.96 1.56
CA GLY A 13 -17.81 -2.34 0.35
C GLY A 13 -18.65 -3.26 -0.55
N ALA A 14 -18.91 -4.51 -0.14
CA ALA A 14 -19.77 -5.45 -0.89
C ALA A 14 -19.36 -5.66 -2.37
N TYR A 15 -18.06 -5.59 -2.67
CA TYR A 15 -17.55 -5.78 -4.03
C TYR A 15 -17.49 -7.27 -4.40
N THR A 16 -17.71 -7.58 -5.68
CA THR A 16 -17.51 -8.93 -6.23
C THR A 16 -16.08 -9.08 -6.74
N ARG A 17 -15.56 -10.31 -6.83
CA ARG A 17 -14.23 -10.57 -7.43
C ARG A 17 -14.09 -9.96 -8.83
N ALA A 18 -15.10 -10.13 -9.68
CA ALA A 18 -15.09 -9.61 -11.06
C ALA A 18 -15.02 -8.08 -11.12
N ALA A 19 -15.56 -7.37 -10.13
CA ALA A 19 -15.48 -5.91 -10.09
C ALA A 19 -14.10 -5.39 -9.67
N VAL A 20 -13.24 -6.23 -9.08
CA VAL A 20 -11.98 -5.82 -8.45
C VAL A 20 -10.78 -6.65 -8.88
N ASP A 21 -10.92 -7.49 -9.90
CA ASP A 21 -9.86 -8.36 -10.42
C ASP A 21 -8.65 -7.56 -10.92
N HIS A 22 -8.89 -6.36 -11.43
CA HIS A 22 -7.88 -5.39 -11.85
C HIS A 22 -7.00 -4.86 -10.73
N TYR A 23 -7.24 -5.20 -9.45
CA TYR A 23 -6.29 -4.96 -8.35
C TYR A 23 -5.40 -6.17 -8.05
N ILE A 24 -5.69 -7.35 -8.59
CA ILE A 24 -4.89 -8.55 -8.37
C ILE A 24 -3.56 -8.41 -9.12
N GLY A 25 -2.45 -8.74 -8.46
CA GLY A 25 -1.11 -8.66 -9.01
C GLY A 25 -0.05 -8.26 -8.00
N SER A 26 1.15 -7.97 -8.50
CA SER A 26 2.29 -7.55 -7.70
C SER A 26 2.59 -6.07 -7.92
N TYR A 27 2.99 -5.40 -6.84
CA TYR A 27 3.21 -3.96 -6.80
C TYR A 27 4.56 -3.64 -6.18
N LEU A 28 5.30 -2.73 -6.81
CA LEU A 28 6.37 -1.99 -6.17
C LEU A 28 5.72 -1.00 -5.21
N THR A 29 5.97 -1.18 -3.92
CA THR A 29 5.51 -0.28 -2.88
C THR A 29 6.64 0.64 -2.45
N LEU A 30 6.39 1.95 -2.54
CA LEU A 30 7.33 2.99 -2.16
C LEU A 30 6.77 3.80 -1.01
N ARG A 31 7.58 4.09 -0.01
CA ARG A 31 7.28 5.09 1.03
C ARG A 31 8.57 5.68 1.58
N ARG A 32 8.50 6.80 2.27
CA ARG A 32 9.64 7.31 3.06
C ARG A 32 9.96 6.37 4.23
N ALA A 33 11.23 6.25 4.56
CA ALA A 33 11.65 5.75 5.87
C ALA A 33 11.18 6.73 6.96
N PHE A 34 10.80 6.21 8.13
CA PHE A 34 10.26 7.05 9.20
C PHE A 34 11.35 7.69 10.07
N SER A 35 12.54 7.09 10.12
CA SER A 35 13.63 7.48 11.01
C SER A 35 14.92 7.86 10.27
N THR A 36 15.01 7.56 8.98
CA THR A 36 16.21 7.81 8.17
C THR A 36 15.89 8.87 7.12
N PRO A 37 16.46 10.08 7.23
CA PRO A 37 16.33 11.11 6.20
C PRO A 37 16.76 10.59 4.84
N ASP A 38 16.15 11.12 3.79
CA ASP A 38 16.47 10.85 2.38
C ASP A 38 16.52 9.38 1.99
N THR A 39 15.81 8.54 2.74
CA THR A 39 15.71 7.12 2.49
C THR A 39 14.27 6.77 2.09
N ILE A 40 14.15 6.06 0.98
CA ILE A 40 12.91 5.45 0.51
C ILE A 40 12.99 3.96 0.83
N VAL A 41 11.91 3.41 1.37
CA VAL A 41 11.75 1.97 1.56
C VAL A 41 10.95 1.46 0.37
N ALA A 42 11.58 0.64 -0.46
CA ALA A 42 10.99 -0.04 -1.60
C ALA A 42 10.81 -1.54 -1.28
N TYR A 43 9.63 -2.09 -1.51
CA TYR A 43 9.36 -3.51 -1.29
C TYR A 43 8.22 -3.98 -2.19
N ARG A 44 8.01 -5.29 -2.25
CA ARG A 44 6.92 -5.87 -3.04
C ARG A 44 5.67 -6.01 -2.18
N THR A 45 4.51 -5.67 -2.72
CA THR A 45 3.21 -6.04 -2.17
C THR A 45 2.43 -6.85 -3.19
N ASP A 46 1.95 -8.02 -2.79
CA ASP A 46 1.06 -8.84 -3.61
C ASP A 46 -0.38 -8.64 -3.18
N ILE A 47 -1.28 -8.51 -4.14
CA ILE A 47 -2.73 -8.47 -3.94
C ILE A 47 -3.36 -9.69 -4.58
N SER A 48 -4.17 -10.41 -3.82
CA SER A 48 -4.83 -11.65 -4.25
C SER A 48 -6.27 -11.70 -3.78
N TRP A 49 -7.10 -12.54 -4.40
CA TRP A 49 -8.45 -12.85 -3.93
C TRP A 49 -8.40 -14.01 -2.93
N ASP A 50 -9.06 -13.86 -1.79
CA ASP A 50 -9.25 -14.90 -0.80
C ASP A 50 -10.66 -15.50 -0.94
N PRO A 51 -10.81 -16.76 -1.41
CA PRO A 51 -12.12 -17.37 -1.58
C PRO A 51 -12.75 -17.82 -0.25
N ASP A 52 -11.94 -18.15 0.76
CA ASP A 52 -12.40 -18.61 2.07
C ASP A 52 -12.97 -17.45 2.90
N TRP A 53 -12.41 -16.25 2.69
CA TRP A 53 -12.96 -15.00 3.18
C TRP A 53 -13.08 -14.00 2.01
N PRO A 54 -14.23 -13.98 1.31
CA PRO A 54 -14.44 -13.24 0.08
C PRO A 54 -13.96 -11.79 0.18
N SER A 55 -12.78 -11.48 -0.34
CA SER A 55 -12.20 -10.13 -0.35
C SER A 55 -10.81 -10.17 -0.98
N LEU A 56 -10.28 -9.00 -1.30
CA LEU A 56 -8.87 -8.86 -1.64
C LEU A 56 -8.01 -8.82 -0.37
N LEU A 57 -6.93 -9.60 -0.41
CA LEU A 57 -5.87 -9.64 0.58
C LEU A 57 -4.63 -8.96 -0.01
N PHE A 58 -3.92 -8.17 0.78
CA PHE A 58 -2.55 -7.76 0.47
C PHE A 58 -1.53 -8.41 1.40
N GLN A 59 -0.33 -8.67 0.88
CA GLN A 59 0.79 -9.18 1.65
C GLN A 59 2.10 -8.51 1.20
N GLU A 60 2.85 -8.00 2.17
CA GLU A 60 4.19 -7.45 1.94
C GLU A 60 5.24 -8.56 1.88
N CYS A 61 6.09 -8.51 0.85
CA CYS A 61 7.15 -9.46 0.55
C CYS A 61 8.49 -8.73 0.38
N GLU A 62 9.60 -9.46 0.48
CA GLU A 62 10.95 -8.94 0.13
C GLU A 62 11.34 -7.65 0.87
N ARG A 63 10.93 -7.55 2.14
CA ARG A 63 11.26 -6.43 3.02
C ARG A 63 12.63 -6.64 3.69
N PRO A 64 13.54 -5.65 3.70
CA PRO A 64 14.78 -5.72 4.48
C PRO A 64 14.54 -5.88 6.00
N ASP A 65 13.41 -5.38 6.50
CA ASP A 65 12.99 -5.42 7.90
C ASP A 65 12.07 -6.62 8.21
N ALA A 66 12.50 -7.83 7.81
CA ALA A 66 11.71 -9.06 7.72
C ALA A 66 10.89 -9.58 8.96
N PRO A 67 10.99 -9.09 10.21
CA PRO A 67 10.00 -9.45 11.23
C PRO A 67 8.65 -8.71 11.15
N TYR A 68 8.47 -7.72 10.27
CA TYR A 68 7.25 -6.89 10.20
C TYR A 68 6.60 -6.87 8.81
N SER A 69 6.49 -8.00 8.12
CA SER A 69 5.66 -8.10 6.90
C SER A 69 4.18 -7.91 7.27
N HIS A 70 3.52 -6.87 6.75
CA HIS A 70 2.09 -6.70 6.97
C HIS A 70 1.28 -7.53 5.98
N ARG A 71 0.25 -8.18 6.52
CA ARG A 71 -0.80 -8.84 5.75
C ARG A 71 -2.14 -8.27 6.19
N GLY A 72 -3.00 -7.95 5.24
CA GLY A 72 -4.27 -7.29 5.51
C GLY A 72 -5.25 -7.42 4.36
N ARG A 73 -6.31 -6.61 4.40
CA ARG A 73 -7.40 -6.67 3.41
C ARG A 73 -7.69 -5.31 2.81
N LEU A 74 -8.31 -5.32 1.63
CA LEU A 74 -8.76 -4.11 0.95
C LEU A 74 -10.24 -3.81 1.24
N TYR A 75 -10.52 -2.54 1.47
CA TYR A 75 -11.85 -1.99 1.68
C TYR A 75 -12.10 -0.97 0.57
N ILE A 76 -13.11 -1.23 -0.27
CA ILE A 76 -13.35 -0.51 -1.51
C ILE A 76 -14.77 0.05 -1.47
N PRO A 77 -14.97 1.30 -1.00
CA PRO A 77 -16.29 1.92 -0.97
C PRO A 77 -16.79 2.19 -2.40
N ALA A 78 -18.06 1.89 -2.68
CA ALA A 78 -18.64 2.02 -4.03
C ALA A 78 -18.59 3.43 -4.60
N SER A 79 -18.62 4.47 -3.75
CA SER A 79 -18.68 5.89 -4.15
C SER A 79 -17.41 6.65 -3.80
N SER A 80 -16.24 6.00 -3.84
CA SER A 80 -14.96 6.61 -3.47
C SER A 80 -13.91 6.43 -4.56
N MET A 81 -13.18 7.51 -4.87
CA MET A 81 -11.97 7.46 -5.69
C MET A 81 -10.77 6.87 -4.94
N PHE A 82 -10.94 6.55 -3.66
CA PHE A 82 -9.93 6.00 -2.77
C PHE A 82 -10.36 4.66 -2.18
N ILE A 83 -9.39 3.76 -2.05
CA ILE A 83 -9.51 2.46 -1.41
C ILE A 83 -8.62 2.42 -0.17
N HIS A 84 -8.88 1.45 0.71
CA HIS A 84 -8.11 1.30 1.95
C HIS A 84 -7.44 -0.06 2.00
N LEU A 85 -6.15 -0.10 2.32
CA LEU A 85 -5.45 -1.31 2.71
C LEU A 85 -5.27 -1.25 4.23
N VAL A 86 -5.87 -2.19 4.95
CA VAL A 86 -5.83 -2.22 6.41
C VAL A 86 -5.23 -3.54 6.88
N SER A 87 -4.22 -3.43 7.74
CA SER A 87 -3.65 -4.58 8.46
C SER A 87 -3.71 -4.35 9.96
N LEU A 88 -3.89 -5.44 10.70
CA LEU A 88 -3.94 -5.46 12.16
C LEU A 88 -3.04 -6.60 12.65
N THR A 89 -2.11 -6.29 13.54
CA THR A 89 -1.23 -7.29 14.15
C THR A 89 -1.04 -6.97 15.61
N LYS A 90 -1.52 -7.86 16.51
CA LYS A 90 -1.41 -7.69 17.97
C LYS A 90 -1.90 -6.31 18.46
N GLY A 91 -2.99 -5.80 17.89
CA GLY A 91 -3.54 -4.48 18.22
C GLY A 91 -2.90 -3.30 17.48
N ALA A 92 -1.74 -3.47 16.84
CA ALA A 92 -1.14 -2.44 16.00
C ALA A 92 -1.83 -2.41 14.63
N MET A 93 -2.49 -1.30 14.33
CA MET A 93 -3.17 -1.07 13.05
C MET A 93 -2.30 -0.24 12.11
N ARG A 94 -2.28 -0.62 10.85
CA ARG A 94 -1.78 0.22 9.74
C ARG A 94 -2.94 0.43 8.78
N MET A 95 -3.19 1.69 8.47
CA MET A 95 -4.15 2.09 7.46
C MET A 95 -3.42 2.81 6.34
N ILE A 96 -3.71 2.38 5.12
CA ILE A 96 -3.21 2.98 3.89
C ILE A 96 -4.45 3.40 3.11
N MET A 97 -4.53 4.67 2.72
CA MET A 97 -5.58 5.20 1.86
C MET A 97 -4.92 5.64 0.57
N VAL A 98 -5.31 5.02 -0.55
CA VAL A 98 -4.72 5.29 -1.87
C VAL A 98 -5.82 5.41 -2.91
N SER A 99 -5.55 6.09 -4.01
CA SER A 99 -6.45 6.16 -5.15
C SER A 99 -6.81 4.77 -5.67
N GLN A 100 -7.89 4.69 -6.45
CA GLN A 100 -8.07 3.57 -7.37
C GLN A 100 -6.88 3.46 -8.34
N LEU A 101 -6.71 2.27 -8.94
CA LEU A 101 -5.63 2.01 -9.87
C LEU A 101 -5.79 2.87 -11.12
N ASP A 102 -4.81 3.72 -11.41
CA ASP A 102 -4.83 4.59 -12.58
C ASP A 102 -4.38 3.88 -13.87
N ARG A 103 -4.38 4.62 -14.98
CA ARG A 103 -3.94 4.09 -16.30
C ARG A 103 -2.45 3.75 -16.35
N ALA A 104 -1.62 4.33 -15.48
CA ALA A 104 -0.21 3.99 -15.35
C ALA A 104 0.01 2.73 -14.48
N GLY A 105 -1.07 2.15 -13.94
CA GLY A 105 -1.00 1.01 -13.04
C GLY A 105 -0.54 1.42 -11.65
N GLU A 106 -0.85 2.63 -11.21
CA GLU A 106 -0.38 3.18 -9.96
C GLU A 106 -1.53 3.56 -9.03
N MET A 107 -1.31 3.38 -7.73
CA MET A 107 -2.18 3.87 -6.66
C MET A 107 -1.34 4.75 -5.74
N ARG A 108 -1.84 5.94 -5.40
CA ARG A 108 -1.11 6.95 -4.64
C ARG A 108 -1.94 7.44 -3.46
N GLY A 109 -1.29 7.75 -2.35
CA GLY A 109 -1.96 8.34 -1.20
C GLY A 109 -1.09 8.35 0.04
N LEU A 110 -1.67 8.03 1.20
CA LEU A 110 -1.01 8.10 2.51
C LEU A 110 -1.04 6.76 3.23
N ILE A 111 0.05 6.47 3.93
CA ILE A 111 0.12 5.45 4.97
C ILE A 111 0.13 6.14 6.33
N THR A 112 -0.66 5.63 7.27
CA THR A 112 -0.64 6.01 8.69
C THR A 112 -0.38 4.77 9.55
N THR A 113 0.62 4.85 10.42
CA THR A 113 1.04 3.72 11.26
C THR A 113 1.79 4.20 12.51
N LEU A 114 2.23 3.26 13.35
CA LEU A 114 3.08 3.54 14.51
C LEU A 114 4.54 3.27 14.14
N ASN A 115 5.41 4.25 14.38
CA ASN A 115 6.85 4.10 14.28
C ASN A 115 7.45 3.89 15.67
N LYS A 116 8.23 2.83 15.86
CA LYS A 116 8.95 2.60 17.12
C LYS A 116 10.22 3.45 17.15
N GLN A 117 10.35 4.31 18.16
CA GLN A 117 11.55 5.12 18.40
C GLN A 117 12.02 4.87 19.84
N GLY A 118 13.06 4.04 19.97
CA GLY A 118 13.54 3.56 21.28
C GLY A 118 12.43 2.81 22.03
N ALA A 119 12.03 3.35 23.19
CA ALA A 119 10.99 2.80 24.06
C ALA A 119 9.58 3.30 23.74
N MET A 120 9.42 4.23 22.78
CA MET A 120 8.13 4.87 22.46
C MET A 120 7.62 4.47 21.08
N PHE A 121 6.31 4.59 20.89
CA PHE A 121 5.65 4.51 19.58
C PHE A 121 5.08 5.87 19.23
N LEU A 122 5.47 6.41 18.06
CA LEU A 122 4.98 7.68 17.54
C LEU A 122 4.03 7.41 16.36
N PRO A 123 2.82 8.00 16.34
CA PRO A 123 2.00 7.98 15.12
C PRO A 123 2.69 8.77 14.02
N VAL A 124 2.79 8.16 12.84
CA VAL A 124 3.42 8.78 11.67
C VAL A 124 2.53 8.61 10.44
N ALA A 125 2.58 9.59 9.55
CA ALA A 125 1.96 9.52 8.24
C ALA A 125 2.95 9.98 7.16
N THR A 126 2.93 9.32 6.00
CA THR A 126 3.79 9.70 4.86
C THR A 126 3.15 9.28 3.54
N PRO A 127 3.51 9.91 2.40
CA PRO A 127 3.12 9.40 1.09
C PRO A 127 3.52 7.95 0.85
N ILE A 128 2.65 7.21 0.16
CA ILE A 128 2.87 5.84 -0.26
C ILE A 128 2.37 5.65 -1.70
N VAL A 129 3.12 4.86 -2.48
CA VAL A 129 2.78 4.51 -3.86
C VAL A 129 2.78 2.99 -4.02
N TYR A 130 1.81 2.47 -4.74
CA TYR A 130 1.79 1.10 -5.26
C TYR A 130 1.83 1.17 -6.77
N ALA A 131 2.95 0.78 -7.37
CA ALA A 131 3.10 0.74 -8.82
C ALA A 131 3.10 -0.70 -9.29
N ARG A 132 2.14 -1.10 -10.13
CA ARG A 132 2.01 -2.47 -10.65
C ARG A 132 3.28 -2.85 -11.42
N ARG A 133 3.84 -4.03 -11.13
CA ARG A 133 5.03 -4.57 -11.79
C ARG A 133 4.88 -6.07 -12.01
N GLU A 134 5.42 -6.53 -13.13
CA GLU A 134 5.50 -7.97 -13.47
C GLU A 134 6.83 -8.58 -13.04
N ALA A 135 7.88 -7.77 -12.97
CA ALA A 135 9.23 -8.19 -12.58
C ALA A 135 9.85 -7.19 -11.60
N PHE A 136 10.66 -7.71 -10.68
CA PHE A 136 11.36 -6.96 -9.65
C PHE A 136 12.86 -7.27 -9.73
N SER A 137 13.67 -6.26 -10.04
CA SER A 137 15.12 -6.37 -9.87
C SER A 137 15.47 -6.19 -8.39
N ALA A 138 16.44 -6.95 -7.89
CA ALA A 138 16.91 -6.80 -6.51
C ALA A 138 17.40 -5.37 -6.21
N ASP A 139 17.97 -4.68 -7.21
CA ASP A 139 18.47 -3.31 -7.06
C ASP A 139 17.34 -2.26 -6.90
N CYS A 140 16.11 -2.63 -7.27
CA CYS A 140 14.92 -1.79 -7.17
C CYS A 140 14.24 -1.89 -5.79
N LEU A 141 14.70 -2.78 -4.91
CA LEU A 141 14.09 -3.04 -3.62
C LEU A 141 15.02 -2.68 -2.44
N GLY A 142 14.42 -2.64 -1.27
CA GLY A 142 15.05 -2.33 0.00
C GLY A 142 15.21 -0.83 0.28
N GLU A 143 16.30 -0.48 0.96
CA GLU A 143 16.61 0.93 1.22
C GLU A 143 17.19 1.57 -0.04
N ILE A 144 16.55 2.66 -0.45
CA ILE A 144 16.93 3.47 -1.61
C ILE A 144 17.33 4.84 -1.10
N THR A 145 18.62 5.15 -1.20
CA THR A 145 19.24 6.41 -0.81
C THR A 145 19.65 7.20 -2.06
N PRO A 146 20.03 8.49 -1.97
CA PRO A 146 20.45 9.29 -3.11
C PRO A 146 21.65 8.73 -3.88
N ALA A 147 22.42 7.83 -3.27
CA ALA A 147 23.52 7.14 -3.93
C ALA A 147 23.06 6.11 -4.99
N LYS A 148 21.80 5.66 -4.95
CA LYS A 148 21.25 4.72 -5.94
C LYS A 148 20.68 5.47 -7.15
N PRO A 149 21.00 5.07 -8.40
CA PRO A 149 20.49 5.73 -9.60
C PRO A 149 18.95 5.81 -9.70
N ILE A 150 18.23 4.88 -9.08
CA ILE A 150 16.76 4.82 -9.11
C ILE A 150 16.08 5.81 -8.15
N TYR A 151 16.85 6.43 -7.25
CA TYR A 151 16.33 7.26 -6.16
C TYR A 151 15.46 8.41 -6.66
N GLU A 152 15.95 9.20 -7.60
CA GLU A 152 15.23 10.37 -8.13
C GLU A 152 13.88 9.98 -8.74
N ASN A 153 13.82 8.84 -9.45
CA ASN A 153 12.58 8.33 -10.01
C ASN A 153 11.56 7.95 -8.92
N TYR A 154 12.01 7.30 -7.85
CA TYR A 154 11.12 6.91 -6.75
C TYR A 154 10.70 8.10 -5.89
N GLN A 155 11.60 9.05 -5.67
CA GLN A 155 11.29 10.28 -4.97
C GLN A 155 10.23 11.09 -5.72
N ARG A 156 10.34 11.19 -7.05
CA ARG A 156 9.33 11.83 -7.90
C ARG A 156 7.96 11.20 -7.73
N LEU A 157 7.84 9.87 -7.80
CA LEU A 157 6.56 9.15 -7.62
C LEU A 157 5.92 9.46 -6.26
N LEU A 158 6.72 9.50 -5.20
CA LEU A 158 6.23 9.86 -3.86
C LEU A 158 5.80 11.32 -3.78
N GLN A 159 6.56 12.24 -4.37
CA GLN A 159 6.24 13.66 -4.36
C GLN A 159 4.94 13.95 -5.13
N GLU A 160 4.72 13.28 -6.26
CA GLU A 160 3.49 13.36 -7.06
C GLU A 160 2.24 12.98 -6.26
N SER A 161 2.36 12.11 -5.24
CA SER A 161 1.24 11.80 -4.35
C SER A 161 0.69 13.02 -3.62
N VAL A 162 1.53 14.04 -3.38
CA VAL A 162 1.09 15.30 -2.77
C VAL A 162 0.87 16.37 -3.83
N THR A 163 1.80 16.55 -4.76
CA THR A 163 1.76 17.66 -5.72
C THR A 163 0.66 17.52 -6.77
N GLN A 164 0.18 16.30 -7.05
CA GLN A 164 -0.94 16.04 -7.96
C GLN A 164 -2.28 15.82 -7.25
N GLY A 165 -2.36 16.05 -5.94
CA GLY A 165 -3.63 16.06 -5.20
C GLY A 165 -4.17 14.69 -4.77
N TYR A 166 -3.38 13.61 -4.85
CA TYR A 166 -3.76 12.31 -4.27
C TYR A 166 -3.78 12.34 -2.74
N ALA A 167 -3.07 13.28 -2.14
CA ALA A 167 -3.06 13.56 -0.72
C ALA A 167 -2.78 15.04 -0.49
N ARG A 168 -3.38 15.59 0.57
CA ARG A 168 -3.05 16.93 1.07
C ARG A 168 -2.66 16.83 2.53
N LEU A 169 -1.46 17.30 2.85
CA LEU A 169 -1.04 17.47 4.23
C LEU A 169 -1.52 18.85 4.70
N VAL A 170 -2.24 18.87 5.82
CA VAL A 170 -2.73 20.11 6.43
C VAL A 170 -1.80 20.42 7.59
N SER A 171 -1.11 21.56 7.54
CA SER A 171 -0.34 22.06 8.67
C SER A 171 -1.30 22.59 9.76
N PRO A 172 -0.89 22.58 11.04
CA PRO A 172 -1.59 23.30 12.10
C PRO A 172 -1.81 24.78 11.75
#